data_AF-A0A428URC3-F1
#
_entry.id   AF-A0A428URC3-F1
#
_cell.length_a   1.000
_cell.length_b   1.000
_cell.length_c   1.000
_cell.angle_alpha   90.00
_cell.angle_beta   90.00
_cell.angle_gamma   90.00
#
_symmetry.space_group_name_H-M   'P 1'
#
loop_
_entity.id
_entity.type
_entity.pdbx_description
1 polymer ?
#
loop_
_entity_poly.entity_id
_entity_poly.type
_entity_poly.pdbx_seq_one_letter_code
_entity_poly.pdbx_strand_id
1 'polypeptide(L)'
;MKLTIAVPATCALVYRAWSRNSLTPAGIAVATLTAIAHAYHPWNLPFVLLCVFFLAGTRVTHIKEDVKSHYTVPSKGTSGGEGPRSHVQVLANSLMASVLTILHANQLRKREAAFTYPNTPDPEGSLCFSWGGDLLVVGIIANYAAVAADTFSSELGILSKSQPRLITSPTLRKVPRGTNGGVTLMGLGAGLLGSMIIVTAAMMFLPSCSEDTAQKPGGGSPWSVLERRKFMGFMVIWGTLGSVLDSFLGGMFQRSVKDVRSGKIVEGEGGNRVLVAETAKAMAAHSKKRADIKAAIMHGEGEKATAKLGGSAIADDDDGEADADVYDPRDKHRKASFGDERPSRVVESGWDLLDNNDVNFLMAVSMSVGGMAVASWYWDVPIQSVMGV
;
A
#
# COMPACT_ATOMS: atom_id res chain seq x y z
N MET A 1 -15.38 8.44 -18.80
CA MET A 1 -15.25 7.25 -19.64
C MET A 1 -16.65 6.85 -20.05
N LYS A 2 -16.85 6.40 -21.30
CA LYS A 2 -18.19 5.98 -21.73
C LYS A 2 -18.62 4.76 -20.91
N LEU A 3 -19.84 4.78 -20.36
CA LEU A 3 -20.38 3.70 -19.54
C LEU A 3 -20.38 2.35 -20.29
N THR A 4 -20.56 2.39 -21.61
CA THR A 4 -20.50 1.22 -22.49
C THR A 4 -19.16 0.50 -22.48
N ILE A 5 -18.06 1.20 -22.15
CA ILE A 5 -16.73 0.61 -21.98
C ILE A 5 -16.48 0.30 -20.51
N ALA A 6 -16.90 1.20 -19.61
CA ALA A 6 -16.60 1.10 -18.19
C ALA A 6 -17.28 -0.09 -17.50
N VAL A 7 -18.55 -0.34 -17.80
CA VAL A 7 -19.29 -1.42 -17.14
C VAL A 7 -18.72 -2.78 -17.55
N PRO A 8 -18.54 -3.13 -18.84
CA PRO A 8 -17.94 -4.41 -19.22
C PRO A 8 -16.51 -4.57 -18.69
N ALA A 9 -15.69 -3.51 -18.74
CA ALA A 9 -14.32 -3.58 -18.25
C ALA A 9 -14.26 -3.81 -16.72
N THR A 10 -15.11 -3.13 -15.96
CA THR A 10 -15.21 -3.33 -14.50
C THR A 10 -15.68 -4.74 -14.19
N CYS A 11 -16.72 -5.23 -14.87
CA CYS A 11 -17.19 -6.61 -14.72
C CYS A 11 -16.09 -7.63 -15.03
N ALA A 12 -15.30 -7.41 -16.08
CA ALA A 12 -14.17 -8.27 -16.44
C ALA A 12 -13.08 -8.29 -15.36
N LEU A 13 -12.76 -7.14 -14.76
CA LEU A 13 -11.82 -7.05 -13.64
C LEU A 13 -12.33 -7.78 -12.40
N VAL A 14 -13.59 -7.58 -12.04
CA VAL A 14 -14.23 -8.24 -10.89
C VAL A 14 -14.27 -9.75 -11.09
N TYR A 15 -14.70 -10.21 -12.27
CA TYR A 15 -14.70 -11.62 -12.63
C TYR A 15 -13.29 -12.22 -12.57
N ARG A 16 -12.28 -11.50 -13.07
CA ARG A 16 -10.88 -11.93 -12.97
C ARG A 16 -10.43 -12.03 -11.52
N ALA A 17 -10.69 -11.01 -10.70
CA ALA A 17 -10.28 -10.99 -9.30
C ALA A 17 -10.91 -12.14 -8.50
N TRP A 18 -12.19 -12.42 -8.75
CA TRP A 18 -12.92 -13.54 -8.16
C TRP A 18 -12.42 -14.90 -8.65
N SER A 19 -12.37 -15.11 -9.97
CA SER A 19 -11.96 -16.41 -10.57
C SER A 19 -10.52 -16.81 -10.27
N ARG A 20 -9.66 -15.83 -9.92
CA ARG A 20 -8.25 -16.06 -9.58
C ARG A 20 -7.96 -15.91 -8.09
N ASN A 21 -8.97 -15.72 -7.24
CA ASN A 21 -8.81 -15.45 -5.80
C ASN A 21 -7.74 -14.38 -5.51
N SER A 22 -7.63 -13.36 -6.36
CA SER A 22 -6.59 -12.32 -6.22
C SER A 22 -6.92 -11.31 -5.12
N LEU A 23 -8.21 -11.18 -4.78
CA LEU A 23 -8.73 -10.29 -3.76
C LEU A 23 -9.67 -11.05 -2.81
N THR A 24 -9.69 -10.64 -1.55
CA THR A 24 -10.73 -11.07 -0.59
C THR A 24 -12.13 -10.60 -1.04
N PRO A 25 -13.24 -11.21 -0.58
CA PRO A 25 -14.59 -10.73 -0.92
C PRO A 25 -14.81 -9.24 -0.60
N ALA A 26 -14.35 -8.78 0.57
CA ALA A 26 -14.37 -7.36 0.93
C ALA A 26 -13.46 -6.53 0.01
N GLY A 27 -12.29 -7.07 -0.36
CA GLY A 27 -11.39 -6.46 -1.33
C GLY A 27 -12.02 -6.27 -2.70
N ILE A 28 -12.81 -7.24 -3.19
CA ILE A 28 -13.55 -7.13 -4.46
C ILE A 28 -14.59 -6.00 -4.37
N ALA A 29 -15.34 -5.93 -3.28
CA ALA A 29 -16.35 -4.87 -3.10
C ALA A 29 -15.70 -3.48 -3.15
N VAL A 30 -14.62 -3.27 -2.39
CA VAL A 30 -13.89 -1.99 -2.39
C VAL A 30 -13.21 -1.72 -3.73
N ALA A 31 -12.58 -2.71 -4.36
CA ALA A 31 -11.99 -2.54 -5.69
C ALA A 31 -13.04 -2.16 -6.75
N THR A 32 -14.27 -2.66 -6.63
CA THR A 32 -15.39 -2.27 -7.49
C THR A 32 -15.77 -0.81 -7.28
N LEU A 33 -15.86 -0.36 -6.03
CA LEU A 33 -16.12 1.06 -5.72
C LEU A 33 -15.00 1.97 -6.25
N THR A 34 -13.74 1.58 -6.06
CA THR A 34 -12.58 2.27 -6.65
C THR A 34 -12.68 2.32 -8.18
N ALA A 35 -13.04 1.21 -8.84
CA ALA A 35 -13.21 1.17 -10.29
C ALA A 35 -14.34 2.09 -10.77
N ILE A 36 -15.46 2.17 -10.05
CA ILE A 36 -16.57 3.10 -10.34
C ILE A 36 -16.10 4.54 -10.21
N ALA A 37 -15.38 4.89 -9.13
CA ALA A 37 -14.82 6.22 -8.94
C ALA A 37 -13.89 6.63 -10.10
N HIS A 38 -13.07 5.70 -10.58
CA HIS A 38 -12.18 5.95 -11.72
C HIS A 38 -12.93 6.02 -13.06
N ALA A 39 -13.99 5.25 -13.22
CA ALA A 39 -14.84 5.25 -14.42
C ALA A 39 -15.72 6.51 -14.54
N TYR A 40 -16.07 7.14 -13.42
CA TYR A 40 -16.82 8.40 -13.38
C TYR A 40 -16.12 9.54 -14.13
N HIS A 41 -14.79 9.53 -14.13
CA HIS A 41 -13.94 10.52 -14.77
C HIS A 41 -14.13 10.60 -16.28
N PRO A 42 -14.33 11.77 -16.92
CA PRO A 42 -14.58 11.90 -18.36
C PRO A 42 -13.53 11.22 -19.24
N TRP A 43 -12.24 11.40 -18.93
CA TRP A 43 -11.14 10.71 -19.62
C TRP A 43 -10.95 9.27 -19.15
N ASN A 44 -10.46 8.41 -20.04
CA ASN A 44 -10.20 7.00 -19.73
C ASN A 44 -8.95 6.80 -18.86
N LEU A 45 -8.08 7.82 -18.76
CA LEU A 45 -6.76 7.73 -18.12
C LEU A 45 -6.79 7.12 -16.71
N PRO A 46 -7.55 7.64 -15.72
CA PRO A 46 -7.46 7.10 -14.36
C PRO A 46 -7.89 5.62 -14.27
N PHE A 47 -8.93 5.24 -15.02
CA PHE A 47 -9.39 3.85 -15.07
C PHE A 47 -8.35 2.93 -15.71
N VAL A 48 -7.69 3.36 -16.78
CA VAL A 48 -6.61 2.59 -17.42
C VAL A 48 -5.42 2.43 -16.48
N LEU A 49 -5.02 3.46 -15.74
CA LEU A 49 -3.92 3.35 -14.78
C LEU A 49 -4.24 2.36 -13.66
N LEU A 50 -5.47 2.36 -13.14
CA LEU A 50 -5.96 1.37 -12.18
C LEU A 50 -5.85 -0.05 -12.76
N CYS A 51 -6.33 -0.27 -13.99
CA CYS A 51 -6.24 -1.56 -14.69
C CYS A 51 -4.80 -2.03 -14.84
N VAL A 52 -3.92 -1.16 -15.32
CA VAL A 52 -2.51 -1.47 -15.57
C VAL A 52 -1.82 -1.80 -14.25
N PHE A 53 -2.03 -1.00 -13.20
CA PHE A 53 -1.48 -1.27 -11.87
C PHE A 53 -1.95 -2.62 -11.32
N PHE A 54 -3.26 -2.89 -11.37
CA PHE A 54 -3.81 -4.16 -10.89
C PHE A 54 -3.22 -5.35 -11.64
N LEU A 55 -3.25 -5.34 -12.98
CA LEU A 55 -2.78 -6.46 -13.79
C LEU A 55 -1.26 -6.66 -13.68
N ALA A 56 -0.48 -5.57 -13.73
CA ALA A 56 0.97 -5.62 -13.63
C ALA A 56 1.42 -6.04 -12.22
N GLY A 57 0.80 -5.47 -11.19
CA GLY A 57 1.06 -5.81 -9.79
C GLY A 57 0.72 -7.27 -9.49
N THR A 58 -0.45 -7.76 -9.88
CA THR A 58 -0.81 -9.19 -9.72
C THR A 58 0.17 -10.09 -10.46
N ARG A 59 0.63 -9.69 -11.65
CA ARG A 59 1.61 -10.50 -12.40
C ARG A 59 2.93 -10.61 -11.66
N VAL A 60 3.43 -9.51 -11.12
CA VAL A 60 4.70 -9.47 -10.38
C VAL A 60 4.64 -10.25 -9.06
N THR A 61 3.51 -10.20 -8.34
CA THR A 61 3.29 -10.99 -7.12
C THR A 61 3.42 -12.49 -7.38
N HIS A 62 2.98 -12.98 -8.55
CA HIS A 62 3.09 -14.41 -8.89
C HIS A 62 4.46 -14.83 -9.48
N ILE A 63 5.40 -13.90 -9.71
CA ILE A 63 6.73 -14.28 -10.21
C ILE A 63 7.51 -14.99 -9.10
N LYS A 64 7.80 -16.27 -9.30
CA LYS A 64 8.59 -17.13 -8.39
C LYS A 64 8.07 -17.12 -6.95
N GLU A 65 6.75 -17.11 -6.80
CA GLU A 65 6.06 -17.07 -5.50
C GLU A 65 6.48 -18.22 -4.57
N ASP A 66 6.69 -19.41 -5.14
CA ASP A 66 7.24 -20.59 -4.48
C ASP A 66 8.60 -20.29 -3.82
N VAL A 67 9.52 -19.67 -4.58
CA VAL A 67 10.84 -19.29 -4.08
C VAL A 67 10.74 -18.18 -3.03
N LYS A 68 9.86 -17.20 -3.22
CA LYS A 68 9.67 -16.08 -2.29
C LYS A 68 9.18 -16.53 -0.92
N SER A 69 8.26 -17.50 -0.90
CA SER A 69 7.70 -18.06 0.34
C SER A 69 8.75 -18.68 1.27
N HIS A 70 9.92 -19.05 0.74
CA HIS A 70 11.03 -19.57 1.54
C HIS A 70 11.92 -18.51 2.17
N TYR A 71 11.77 -17.22 1.84
CA TYR A 71 12.62 -16.15 2.36
C TYR A 71 12.10 -15.49 3.64
N THR A 72 10.81 -15.62 3.94
CA THR A 72 10.17 -15.08 5.15
C THR A 72 9.39 -16.18 5.88
N VAL A 73 8.95 -15.89 7.11
CA VAL A 73 8.18 -16.81 7.94
C VAL A 73 6.85 -16.15 8.29
N PRO A 74 5.70 -16.80 8.04
CA PRO A 74 4.42 -16.22 8.41
C PRO A 74 4.25 -16.19 9.94
N SER A 75 3.67 -15.10 10.46
CA SER A 75 3.47 -14.88 11.89
C SER A 75 2.52 -15.88 12.58
N LYS A 76 1.53 -16.39 11.85
CA LYS A 76 0.71 -17.56 12.21
C LYS A 76 1.20 -18.72 11.37
N GLY A 77 1.39 -19.90 11.94
CA GLY A 77 1.96 -21.09 11.28
C GLY A 77 1.18 -21.68 10.10
N THR A 78 0.37 -20.89 9.41
CA THR A 78 -0.21 -21.22 8.11
C THR A 78 0.90 -21.29 7.08
N SER A 79 1.08 -22.47 6.47
CA SER A 79 1.97 -22.67 5.33
C SER A 79 1.42 -21.96 4.10
N GLY A 80 2.02 -20.86 3.67
CA GLY A 80 1.69 -20.22 2.39
C GLY A 80 2.09 -18.75 2.33
N GLY A 81 2.41 -18.26 1.13
CA GLY A 81 2.74 -16.86 0.86
C GLY A 81 1.59 -15.89 1.14
N GLU A 82 1.76 -14.63 0.73
CA GLU A 82 0.74 -13.59 0.91
C GLU A 82 -0.61 -14.03 0.30
N GLY A 83 -1.65 -14.10 1.12
CA GLY A 83 -3.00 -14.47 0.68
C GLY A 83 -3.63 -13.41 -0.24
N PRO A 84 -4.91 -13.60 -0.63
CA PRO A 84 -5.65 -12.63 -1.45
C PRO A 84 -5.61 -11.23 -0.83
N ARG A 85 -5.43 -10.18 -1.64
CA ARG A 85 -5.29 -8.82 -1.09
C ARG A 85 -6.57 -8.36 -0.41
N SER A 86 -6.40 -7.67 0.72
CA SER A 86 -7.50 -7.18 1.55
C SER A 86 -8.07 -5.86 1.00
N HIS A 87 -9.24 -5.46 1.51
CA HIS A 87 -9.82 -4.15 1.24
C HIS A 87 -8.92 -2.99 1.71
N VAL A 88 -8.18 -3.19 2.81
CA VAL A 88 -7.22 -2.20 3.34
C VAL A 88 -6.07 -2.01 2.36
N GLN A 89 -5.51 -3.10 1.82
CA GLN A 89 -4.47 -3.04 0.78
C GLN A 89 -4.95 -2.34 -0.49
N VAL A 90 -6.22 -2.56 -0.88
CA VAL A 90 -6.81 -1.85 -2.03
C VAL A 90 -6.91 -0.35 -1.75
N LEU A 91 -7.41 0.05 -0.58
CA LEU A 91 -7.53 1.46 -0.21
C LEU A 91 -6.17 2.14 -0.08
N ALA A 92 -5.21 1.50 0.57
CA ALA A 92 -3.87 2.05 0.78
C ALA A 92 -3.22 2.50 -0.53
N ASN A 93 -3.40 1.72 -1.60
CA ASN A 93 -2.79 2.04 -2.89
C ASN A 93 -3.64 2.94 -3.79
N SER A 94 -4.96 3.03 -3.59
CA SER A 94 -5.87 3.64 -4.57
C SER A 94 -6.79 4.74 -4.05
N LEU A 95 -6.88 4.94 -2.73
CA LEU A 95 -7.82 5.92 -2.16
C LEU A 95 -7.45 7.35 -2.56
N MET A 96 -6.17 7.73 -2.46
CA MET A 96 -5.72 9.07 -2.87
C MET A 96 -5.97 9.31 -4.36
N ALA A 97 -5.60 8.37 -5.23
CA ALA A 97 -5.93 8.44 -6.65
C ALA A 97 -7.44 8.55 -6.92
N SER A 98 -8.27 7.84 -6.17
CA SER A 98 -9.73 7.91 -6.30
C SER A 98 -10.27 9.29 -5.97
N VAL A 99 -9.79 9.89 -4.88
CA VAL A 99 -10.16 11.25 -4.47
C VAL A 99 -9.76 12.25 -5.55
N LEU A 100 -8.50 12.24 -5.98
CA LEU A 100 -8.00 13.13 -7.04
C LEU A 100 -8.77 12.95 -8.35
N THR A 101 -9.11 11.71 -8.70
CA THR A 101 -9.88 11.38 -9.90
C THR A 101 -11.29 11.97 -9.84
N ILE A 102 -11.99 11.87 -8.71
CA ILE A 102 -13.33 12.47 -8.56
C ILE A 102 -13.24 14.00 -8.62
N LEU A 103 -12.27 14.60 -7.94
CA LEU A 103 -12.06 16.05 -7.95
C LEU A 103 -11.82 16.56 -9.38
N HIS A 104 -10.93 15.90 -10.13
CA HIS A 104 -10.62 16.31 -11.51
C HIS A 104 -11.80 16.07 -12.46
N ALA A 105 -12.57 14.99 -12.24
CA ALA A 105 -13.78 14.72 -12.99
C ALA A 105 -14.83 15.84 -12.81
N ASN A 106 -14.97 16.35 -11.58
CA ASN A 106 -15.88 17.45 -11.27
C ASN A 106 -15.38 18.76 -11.88
N GLN A 107 -14.07 19.03 -11.82
CA GLN A 107 -13.44 20.19 -12.47
C GLN A 107 -13.74 20.22 -13.98
N LEU A 108 -13.53 19.09 -14.68
CA LEU A 108 -13.84 18.98 -16.11
C LEU A 108 -15.32 19.18 -16.42
N ARG A 109 -16.22 18.62 -15.62
CA ARG A 109 -17.68 18.76 -15.81
C ARG A 109 -18.15 20.19 -15.60
N LYS A 110 -17.58 20.91 -14.62
CA LYS A 110 -17.87 22.34 -14.41
C LYS A 110 -17.45 23.17 -15.61
N ARG A 111 -16.26 22.91 -16.17
CA ARG A 111 -15.80 23.56 -17.41
C ARG A 111 -16.73 23.27 -18.58
N GLU A 112 -17.10 22.00 -18.77
CA GLU A 112 -18.04 21.59 -19.83
C GLU A 112 -19.41 22.27 -19.69
N ALA A 113 -19.94 22.39 -18.47
CA ALA A 113 -21.20 23.08 -18.21
C ALA A 113 -21.12 24.58 -18.53
N ALA A 114 -19.99 25.24 -18.23
CA ALA A 114 -19.80 26.66 -18.55
C ALA A 114 -19.86 26.93 -20.07
N PHE A 115 -19.39 26.00 -20.91
CA PHE A 115 -19.53 26.14 -22.37
C PHE A 115 -20.95 25.97 -22.90
N THR A 116 -21.88 25.49 -22.07
CA THR A 116 -23.29 25.30 -22.47
C THR A 116 -24.11 26.59 -22.35
N TYR A 117 -23.65 27.57 -21.55
CA TYR A 117 -24.37 28.82 -21.32
C TYR A 117 -23.72 29.99 -22.09
N PRO A 118 -24.47 30.69 -22.98
CA PRO A 118 -23.90 31.74 -23.84
C PRO A 118 -23.34 32.97 -23.10
N ASN A 119 -23.74 33.17 -21.83
CA ASN A 119 -23.43 34.37 -21.05
C ASN A 119 -22.40 34.12 -19.93
N THR A 120 -21.86 32.89 -19.80
CA THR A 120 -20.80 32.61 -18.85
C THR A 120 -19.44 32.87 -19.51
N PRO A 121 -18.51 33.58 -18.83
CA PRO A 121 -17.14 33.70 -19.30
C PRO A 121 -16.51 32.32 -19.55
N ASP A 122 -15.61 32.24 -20.53
CA ASP A 122 -14.86 31.01 -20.78
C ASP A 122 -14.18 30.55 -19.47
N PRO A 123 -14.40 29.29 -19.06
CA PRO A 123 -13.86 28.80 -17.80
C PRO A 123 -12.34 28.69 -17.87
N GLU A 124 -11.66 28.95 -16.76
CA GLU A 124 -10.22 28.77 -16.67
C GLU A 124 -9.80 27.30 -16.86
N GLY A 125 -8.83 27.08 -17.74
CA GLY A 125 -8.26 25.77 -18.07
C GLY A 125 -8.90 25.11 -19.30
N SER A 126 -8.45 23.90 -19.61
CA SER A 126 -8.82 23.18 -20.84
C SER A 126 -9.56 21.87 -20.55
N LEU A 127 -10.26 21.35 -21.56
CA LEU A 127 -10.93 20.04 -21.54
C LEU A 127 -10.00 18.89 -21.99
N CYS A 128 -8.86 19.24 -22.59
CA CYS A 128 -7.70 18.39 -22.81
C CYS A 128 -6.59 18.76 -21.84
N PHE A 129 -5.60 17.90 -21.65
CA PHE A 129 -4.46 18.20 -20.80
C PHE A 129 -3.43 19.06 -21.54
N SER A 130 -3.37 20.35 -21.22
CA SER A 130 -2.38 21.29 -21.77
C SER A 130 -1.05 21.19 -21.00
N TRP A 131 0.02 21.71 -21.58
CA TRP A 131 1.24 21.94 -20.81
C TRP A 131 0.97 22.98 -19.71
N GLY A 132 1.40 22.71 -18.46
CA GLY A 132 0.97 23.53 -17.32
C GLY A 132 -0.50 23.35 -16.94
N GLY A 133 -1.13 22.25 -17.35
CA GLY A 133 -2.54 21.95 -17.08
C GLY A 133 -2.81 21.49 -15.64
N ASP A 134 -3.91 20.77 -15.46
CA ASP A 134 -4.45 20.46 -14.14
C ASP A 134 -3.51 19.64 -13.25
N LEU A 135 -3.15 20.21 -12.10
CA LEU A 135 -2.28 19.58 -11.11
C LEU A 135 -2.82 18.22 -10.64
N LEU A 136 -4.15 18.08 -10.53
CA LEU A 136 -4.79 16.83 -10.13
C LEU A 136 -4.38 15.64 -11.00
N VAL A 137 -4.17 15.84 -12.31
CA VAL A 137 -3.73 14.80 -13.25
C VAL A 137 -2.31 14.34 -12.91
N VAL A 138 -1.42 15.27 -12.56
CA VAL A 138 -0.07 14.95 -12.08
C VAL A 138 -0.14 14.08 -10.83
N GLY A 139 -1.00 14.45 -9.88
CA GLY A 139 -1.20 13.69 -8.64
C GLY A 139 -1.72 12.26 -8.86
N ILE A 140 -2.64 12.08 -9.82
CA ILE A 140 -3.18 10.75 -10.19
C ILE A 140 -2.09 9.87 -10.81
N ILE A 141 -1.32 10.40 -11.77
CA ILE A 141 -0.23 9.66 -12.42
C ILE A 141 0.87 9.37 -11.39
N ALA A 142 1.21 10.33 -10.52
CA ALA A 142 2.20 10.18 -9.46
C ALA A 142 1.81 9.07 -8.47
N ASN A 143 0.54 9.01 -8.05
CA ASN A 143 0.03 7.95 -7.19
C ASN A 143 0.35 6.58 -7.78
N TYR A 144 -0.17 6.32 -8.99
CA TYR A 144 -0.05 5.01 -9.63
C TYR A 144 1.39 4.66 -9.97
N ALA A 145 2.20 5.64 -10.37
CA ALA A 145 3.61 5.40 -10.66
C ALA A 145 4.39 5.02 -9.39
N ALA A 146 4.11 5.68 -8.27
CA ALA A 146 4.75 5.42 -6.98
C ALA A 146 4.34 4.06 -6.39
N VAL A 147 3.04 3.76 -6.32
CA VAL A 147 2.56 2.46 -5.80
C VAL A 147 2.96 1.28 -6.69
N ALA A 148 3.04 1.48 -8.01
CA ALA A 148 3.56 0.46 -8.92
C ALA A 148 5.07 0.26 -8.76
N ALA A 149 5.84 1.35 -8.61
CA ALA A 149 7.26 1.26 -8.35
C ALA A 149 7.53 0.52 -7.03
N ASP A 150 6.81 0.86 -5.98
CA ASP A 150 6.90 0.19 -4.69
C ASP A 150 6.55 -1.30 -4.79
N THR A 151 5.39 -1.64 -5.37
CA THR A 151 4.96 -3.03 -5.57
C THR A 151 6.01 -3.83 -6.36
N PHE A 152 6.57 -3.27 -7.43
CA PHE A 152 7.59 -3.96 -8.20
C PHE A 152 8.90 -4.11 -7.41
N SER A 153 9.26 -3.09 -6.64
CA SER A 153 10.48 -3.05 -5.85
C SER A 153 10.49 -4.11 -4.75
N SER A 154 9.41 -4.23 -3.99
CA SER A 154 9.27 -5.21 -2.91
C SER A 154 9.18 -6.64 -3.45
N GLU A 155 8.32 -6.87 -4.43
CA GLU A 155 8.02 -8.20 -4.96
C GLU A 155 9.16 -8.84 -5.77
N LEU A 156 9.93 -8.04 -6.51
CA LEU A 156 11.09 -8.53 -7.26
C LEU A 156 12.40 -8.31 -6.50
N GLY A 157 12.47 -7.32 -5.61
CA GLY A 157 13.65 -7.02 -4.82
C GLY A 157 14.01 -8.12 -3.83
N ILE A 158 13.01 -8.82 -3.27
CA ILE A 158 13.24 -9.97 -2.37
C ILE A 158 14.00 -11.12 -3.05
N LEU A 159 13.91 -11.22 -4.39
CA LEU A 159 14.62 -12.22 -5.19
C LEU A 159 16.09 -11.86 -5.45
N SER A 160 16.56 -10.69 -5.00
CA SER A 160 17.92 -10.22 -5.23
C SER A 160 18.97 -11.13 -4.59
N LYS A 161 20.00 -11.50 -5.36
CA LYS A 161 21.14 -12.29 -4.86
C LYS A 161 21.95 -11.53 -3.79
N SER A 162 22.01 -10.21 -3.90
CA SER A 162 22.68 -9.34 -2.93
C SER A 162 21.83 -9.19 -1.67
N GLN A 163 22.48 -9.14 -0.50
CA GLN A 163 21.78 -8.86 0.75
C GLN A 163 21.24 -7.41 0.75
N PRO A 164 19.98 -7.19 1.17
CA PRO A 164 19.42 -5.86 1.32
C PRO A 164 20.21 -5.01 2.32
N ARG A 165 20.16 -3.69 2.13
CA ARG A 165 20.77 -2.70 3.02
C ARG A 165 19.69 -1.81 3.60
N LEU A 166 19.73 -1.57 4.91
CA LEU A 166 18.73 -0.73 5.58
C LEU A 166 18.96 0.74 5.21
N ILE A 167 17.99 1.37 4.55
CA ILE A 167 18.10 2.75 4.04
C ILE A 167 18.19 3.79 5.16
N THR A 168 17.57 3.53 6.32
CA THR A 168 17.59 4.42 7.49
C THR A 168 18.87 4.30 8.31
N SER A 169 19.73 3.32 8.01
CA SER A 169 21.01 3.13 8.69
C SER A 169 22.09 4.02 8.08
N PRO A 170 22.79 4.88 8.85
CA PRO A 170 23.86 5.74 8.33
C PRO A 170 24.98 4.97 7.61
N THR A 171 25.24 3.74 8.05
CA THR A 171 26.25 2.84 7.47
C THR A 171 25.73 1.92 6.37
N LEU A 172 24.44 2.02 6.00
CA LEU A 172 23.76 1.10 5.07
C LEU A 172 24.05 -0.37 5.40
N ARG A 173 23.88 -0.73 6.68
CA ARG A 173 24.15 -2.08 7.20
C ARG A 173 23.30 -3.11 6.46
N LYS A 174 23.85 -4.31 6.32
CA LYS A 174 23.14 -5.43 5.70
C LYS A 174 22.06 -5.95 6.65
N VAL A 175 20.90 -6.27 6.10
CA VAL A 175 19.76 -6.81 6.84
C VAL A 175 19.20 -8.06 6.14
N PRO A 176 18.47 -8.92 6.86
CA PRO A 176 17.80 -10.07 6.25
C PRO A 176 16.79 -9.64 5.16
N ARG A 177 16.48 -10.57 4.25
CA ARG A 177 15.43 -10.36 3.25
C ARG A 177 14.05 -10.23 3.92
N GLY A 178 13.21 -9.37 3.36
CA GLY A 178 11.90 -9.02 3.94
C GLY A 178 11.95 -7.97 5.05
N THR A 179 13.13 -7.40 5.36
CA THR A 179 13.23 -6.31 6.34
C THR A 179 12.63 -5.04 5.73
N ASN A 180 11.71 -4.40 6.45
CA ASN A 180 11.13 -3.12 6.07
C ASN A 180 12.24 -2.06 5.97
N GLY A 181 12.29 -1.36 4.83
CA GLY A 181 13.38 -0.44 4.49
C GLY A 181 14.68 -1.07 4.03
N GLY A 182 14.71 -2.38 3.81
CA GLY A 182 15.81 -3.09 3.17
C GLY A 182 15.80 -2.89 1.65
N VAL A 183 16.71 -2.07 1.13
CA VAL A 183 16.80 -1.77 -0.31
C VAL A 183 17.86 -2.63 -1.02
N THR A 184 17.60 -2.97 -2.28
CA THR A 184 18.55 -3.64 -3.18
C THR A 184 18.57 -2.97 -4.55
N LEU A 185 19.68 -3.08 -5.29
CA LEU A 185 19.76 -2.56 -6.67
C LEU A 185 18.72 -3.21 -7.60
N MET A 186 18.45 -4.50 -7.43
CA MET A 186 17.41 -5.20 -8.18
C MET A 186 16.02 -4.65 -7.87
N GLY A 187 15.72 -4.38 -6.59
CA GLY A 187 14.48 -3.74 -6.18
C GLY A 187 14.33 -2.33 -6.77
N LEU A 188 15.39 -1.52 -6.75
CA LEU A 188 15.35 -0.17 -7.37
C LEU A 188 15.12 -0.25 -8.89
N GLY A 189 15.80 -1.17 -9.59
CA GLY A 189 15.59 -1.40 -11.02
C GLY A 189 14.18 -1.93 -11.34
N ALA A 190 13.62 -2.79 -10.49
CA ALA A 190 12.25 -3.25 -10.60
C ALA A 190 11.25 -2.11 -10.38
N GLY A 191 11.49 -1.24 -9.38
CA GLY A 191 10.66 -0.07 -9.14
C GLY A 191 10.66 0.92 -10.31
N LEU A 192 11.84 1.15 -10.90
CA LEU A 192 11.96 1.92 -12.15
C LEU A 192 11.11 1.32 -13.27
N LEU A 193 11.13 -0.01 -13.44
CA LEU A 193 10.30 -0.71 -14.42
C LEU A 193 8.79 -0.52 -14.13
N GLY A 194 8.36 -0.67 -12.87
CA GLY A 194 6.97 -0.44 -12.46
C GLY A 194 6.51 0.98 -12.80
N SER A 195 7.32 1.98 -12.46
CA SER A 195 7.04 3.38 -12.80
C SER A 195 7.00 3.61 -14.31
N MET A 196 7.93 3.04 -15.09
CA MET A 196 7.95 3.17 -16.56
C MET A 196 6.68 2.60 -17.20
N ILE A 197 6.18 1.47 -16.72
CA ILE A 197 4.95 0.84 -17.23
C ILE A 197 3.75 1.78 -17.04
N ILE A 198 3.59 2.35 -15.84
CA ILE A 198 2.50 3.27 -15.54
C ILE A 198 2.62 4.57 -16.32
N VAL A 199 3.81 5.18 -16.37
CA VAL A 199 3.99 6.44 -17.09
C VAL A 199 3.82 6.25 -18.60
N THR A 200 4.24 5.13 -19.16
CA THR A 200 3.98 4.80 -20.56
C THR A 200 2.49 4.70 -20.83
N ALA A 201 1.76 3.96 -19.99
CA ALA A 201 0.31 3.88 -20.09
C ALA A 201 -0.34 5.26 -19.93
N ALA A 202 0.15 6.10 -19.02
CA ALA A 202 -0.33 7.46 -18.88
C ALA A 202 -0.14 8.25 -20.17
N MET A 203 1.06 8.26 -20.75
CA MET A 203 1.34 9.01 -21.98
C MET A 203 0.55 8.52 -23.20
N MET A 204 0.15 7.24 -23.23
CA MET A 204 -0.70 6.69 -24.30
C MET A 204 -2.18 7.09 -24.16
N PHE A 205 -2.69 7.22 -22.94
CA PHE A 205 -4.12 7.45 -22.66
C PHE A 205 -4.45 8.85 -22.14
N LEU A 206 -3.45 9.68 -21.92
CA LEU A 206 -3.58 11.09 -21.55
C LEU A 206 -4.10 11.88 -22.77
N PRO A 207 -5.28 12.50 -22.69
CA PRO A 207 -5.81 13.31 -23.79
C PRO A 207 -5.10 14.67 -23.81
N SER A 208 -3.84 14.69 -24.25
CA SER A 208 -3.06 15.91 -24.38
C SER A 208 -3.63 16.81 -25.47
N CYS A 209 -3.63 18.12 -25.26
CA CYS A 209 -4.00 19.07 -26.30
C CYS A 209 -3.07 18.93 -27.53
N SER A 210 -3.66 18.99 -28.72
CA SER A 210 -3.00 19.04 -30.03
C SER A 210 -3.30 20.36 -30.74
N GLU A 211 -2.59 20.61 -31.84
CA GLU A 211 -2.83 21.77 -32.72
C GLU A 211 -4.31 21.90 -33.13
N ASP A 212 -4.97 20.77 -33.41
CA ASP A 212 -6.39 20.73 -33.79
C ASP A 212 -7.35 21.12 -32.65
N THR A 213 -6.91 20.95 -31.41
CA THR A 213 -7.70 21.33 -30.22
C THR A 213 -7.39 22.74 -29.76
N ALA A 214 -6.22 23.29 -30.08
CA ALA A 214 -5.77 24.60 -29.60
C ALA A 214 -6.71 25.74 -30.02
N GLN A 215 -7.34 25.63 -31.20
CA GLN A 215 -8.24 26.64 -31.76
C GLN A 215 -9.72 26.43 -31.38
N LYS A 216 -10.05 25.36 -30.63
CA LYS A 216 -11.43 25.04 -30.25
C LYS A 216 -11.76 25.57 -28.85
N PRO A 217 -13.03 25.88 -28.54
CA PRO A 217 -13.46 26.19 -27.18
C PRO A 217 -13.06 25.06 -26.21
N GLY A 218 -12.41 25.41 -25.09
CA GLY A 218 -11.86 24.44 -24.14
C GLY A 218 -10.54 23.79 -24.58
N GLY A 219 -9.93 24.26 -25.68
CA GLY A 219 -8.57 23.93 -26.09
C GLY A 219 -7.51 24.50 -25.15
N GLY A 220 -6.28 24.01 -25.27
CA GLY A 220 -5.13 24.51 -24.53
C GLY A 220 -3.84 24.35 -25.32
N SER A 221 -2.73 24.84 -24.76
CA SER A 221 -1.42 24.81 -25.43
C SER A 221 -1.03 23.36 -25.80
N PRO A 222 -0.70 23.10 -27.08
CA PRO A 222 -0.24 21.78 -27.50
C PRO A 222 1.12 21.47 -26.87
N TRP A 223 1.38 20.18 -26.70
CA TRP A 223 2.65 19.73 -26.13
C TRP A 223 3.71 19.57 -27.20
N SER A 224 4.85 20.23 -27.03
CA SER A 224 6.06 19.94 -27.80
C SER A 224 6.62 18.56 -27.44
N VAL A 225 7.44 18.00 -28.35
CA VAL A 225 8.14 16.72 -28.11
C VAL A 225 9.06 16.81 -26.89
N LEU A 226 9.69 17.96 -26.67
CA LEU A 226 10.58 18.17 -25.53
C LEU A 226 9.80 18.16 -24.21
N GLU A 227 8.65 18.81 -24.16
CA GLU A 227 7.75 18.82 -22.99
C GLU A 227 7.22 17.43 -22.66
N ARG A 228 6.80 16.66 -23.67
CA ARG A 228 6.40 15.24 -23.49
C ARG A 228 7.51 14.41 -22.86
N ARG A 229 8.76 14.57 -23.34
CA ARG A 229 9.92 13.87 -22.78
C ARG A 229 10.25 14.33 -21.36
N LYS A 230 10.18 15.64 -21.09
CA LYS A 230 10.41 16.21 -19.75
C LYS A 230 9.41 15.67 -18.74
N PHE A 231 8.12 15.71 -19.06
CA PHE A 231 7.08 15.19 -18.18
C PHE A 231 7.21 13.69 -17.96
N MET A 232 7.42 12.91 -19.04
CA MET A 232 7.63 11.47 -18.94
C MET A 232 8.83 11.14 -18.05
N GLY A 233 9.97 11.79 -18.26
CA GLY A 233 11.17 11.60 -17.45
C GLY A 233 10.95 11.98 -15.99
N PHE A 234 10.32 13.13 -15.74
CA PHE A 234 9.95 13.56 -14.40
C PHE A 234 9.06 12.54 -13.70
N MET A 235 7.97 12.10 -14.33
CA MET A 235 7.02 11.15 -13.73
C MET A 235 7.65 9.77 -13.46
N VAL A 236 8.57 9.31 -14.32
CA VAL A 236 9.30 8.05 -14.09
C VAL A 236 10.22 8.15 -12.87
N ILE A 237 11.00 9.24 -12.79
CA ILE A 237 11.89 9.47 -11.65
C ILE A 237 11.07 9.63 -10.37
N TRP A 238 10.03 10.46 -10.42
CA TRP A 238 9.14 10.72 -9.29
C TRP A 238 8.46 9.43 -8.80
N GLY A 239 7.91 8.62 -9.70
CA GLY A 239 7.33 7.32 -9.32
C GLY A 239 8.36 6.38 -8.71
N THR A 240 9.58 6.30 -9.26
CA THR A 240 10.67 5.47 -8.71
C THR A 240 11.10 5.94 -7.31
N LEU A 241 11.10 7.25 -7.05
CA LEU A 241 11.34 7.79 -5.70
C LEU A 241 10.27 7.35 -4.68
N GLY A 242 9.08 6.96 -5.14
CA GLY A 242 8.03 6.42 -4.30
C GLY A 242 8.45 5.16 -3.54
N SER A 243 9.14 4.21 -4.19
CA SER A 243 9.63 3.01 -3.50
C SER A 243 10.78 3.29 -2.52
N VAL A 244 11.56 4.35 -2.80
CA VAL A 244 12.61 4.83 -1.88
C VAL A 244 11.97 5.47 -0.65
N LEU A 245 10.93 6.28 -0.84
CA LEU A 245 10.17 6.88 0.25
C LEU A 245 9.48 5.80 1.09
N ASP A 246 8.84 4.81 0.46
CA ASP A 246 8.25 3.66 1.14
C ASP A 246 9.28 2.94 2.02
N SER A 247 10.44 2.61 1.44
CA SER A 247 11.54 1.98 2.17
C SER A 247 12.03 2.85 3.35
N PHE A 248 12.10 4.16 3.17
CA PHE A 248 12.52 5.07 4.24
C PHE A 248 11.49 5.12 5.38
N LEU A 249 10.21 5.30 5.04
CA LEU A 249 9.10 5.32 6.00
C LEU A 249 8.97 3.97 6.70
N GLY A 250 9.07 2.87 5.97
CA GLY A 250 9.02 1.52 6.50
C GLY A 250 10.20 1.21 7.43
N GLY A 251 11.41 1.58 7.03
CA GLY A 251 12.60 1.42 7.88
C GLY A 251 12.59 2.27 9.15
N MET A 252 11.79 3.34 9.19
CA MET A 252 11.64 4.23 10.34
C MET A 252 10.46 3.83 11.24
N PHE A 253 9.28 3.61 10.65
CA PHE A 253 8.01 3.51 11.36
C PHE A 253 7.39 2.12 11.41
N GLN A 254 7.94 1.15 10.69
CA GLN A 254 7.47 -0.24 10.74
C GLN A 254 8.48 -1.13 11.45
N ARG A 255 7.96 -1.95 12.37
CA ARG A 255 8.76 -2.93 13.09
C ARG A 255 9.01 -4.15 12.21
N SER A 256 10.28 -4.46 11.95
CA SER A 256 10.68 -5.76 11.39
C SER A 256 11.10 -6.70 12.51
N VAL A 257 10.52 -7.90 12.51
CA VAL A 257 10.79 -8.93 13.53
C VAL A 257 11.50 -10.11 12.86
N LYS A 258 12.58 -10.57 13.46
CA LYS A 258 13.38 -11.70 12.99
C LYS A 258 13.16 -12.91 13.90
N ASP A 259 12.94 -14.08 13.30
CA ASP A 259 12.96 -15.35 14.00
C ASP A 259 14.42 -15.77 14.28
N VAL A 260 14.74 -16.03 15.55
CA VAL A 260 16.12 -16.30 15.99
C VAL A 260 16.63 -17.63 15.46
N ARG A 261 15.75 -18.63 15.28
CA ARG A 261 16.12 -19.98 14.84
C ARG A 261 16.45 -20.03 13.36
N SER A 262 15.61 -19.42 12.53
CA SER A 262 15.77 -19.41 11.07
C SER A 262 16.59 -18.23 10.54
N GLY A 263 16.71 -17.15 11.32
CA GLY A 263 17.32 -15.90 10.91
C GLY A 263 16.50 -15.11 9.88
N LYS A 264 15.26 -15.51 9.61
CA LYS A 264 14.36 -14.91 8.61
C LYS A 264 13.42 -13.89 9.24
N ILE A 265 12.93 -12.96 8.44
CA ILE A 265 11.92 -12.00 8.88
C ILE A 265 10.56 -12.69 8.99
N VAL A 266 9.85 -12.34 10.05
CA VAL A 266 8.49 -12.76 10.33
C VAL A 266 7.54 -11.72 9.73
N GLU A 267 6.62 -12.15 8.89
CA GLU A 267 5.63 -11.28 8.24
C GLU A 267 4.25 -11.40 8.87
N GLY A 268 3.59 -10.26 9.05
CA GLY A 268 2.20 -10.20 9.50
C GLY A 268 1.23 -10.48 8.36
N GLU A 269 0.14 -11.17 8.68
CA GLU A 269 -0.90 -11.50 7.71
C GLU A 269 -1.56 -10.23 7.16
N GLY A 270 -1.64 -10.08 5.84
CA GLY A 270 -2.28 -8.93 5.18
C GLY A 270 -1.62 -7.57 5.47
N GLY A 271 -0.32 -7.57 5.81
CA GLY A 271 0.44 -6.35 6.13
C GLY A 271 0.31 -5.87 7.58
N ASN A 272 -0.31 -6.66 8.46
CA ASN A 272 -0.49 -6.30 9.87
C ASN A 272 0.82 -6.37 10.67
N ARG A 273 0.82 -5.76 11.87
CA ARG A 273 1.95 -5.79 12.80
C ARG A 273 2.18 -7.20 13.38
N VAL A 274 3.46 -7.55 13.56
CA VAL A 274 3.86 -8.82 14.19
C VAL A 274 3.97 -8.64 15.70
N LEU A 275 3.22 -9.45 16.45
CA LEU A 275 3.29 -9.47 17.90
C LEU A 275 4.61 -10.08 18.38
N VAL A 276 5.28 -9.39 19.31
CA VAL A 276 6.46 -9.86 20.04
C VAL A 276 6.07 -10.14 21.49
N ALA A 277 6.79 -11.02 22.18
CA ALA A 277 6.47 -11.51 23.52
C ALA A 277 6.22 -10.40 24.56
N GLU A 278 6.94 -9.27 24.47
CA GLU A 278 6.71 -8.10 25.34
C GLU A 278 5.35 -7.46 25.10
N THR A 279 4.97 -7.27 23.83
CA THR A 279 3.65 -6.74 23.45
C THR A 279 2.54 -7.72 23.83
N ALA A 280 2.79 -9.03 23.72
CA ALA A 280 1.85 -10.07 24.14
C ALA A 280 1.63 -10.06 25.66
N LYS A 281 2.69 -9.89 26.47
CA LYS A 281 2.58 -9.71 27.93
C LYS A 281 1.79 -8.45 28.30
N ALA A 282 2.06 -7.32 27.63
CA ALA A 282 1.31 -6.08 27.86
C ALA A 282 -0.17 -6.24 27.51
N MET A 283 -0.50 -6.81 26.34
CA MET A 283 -1.89 -7.07 25.93
C MET A 283 -2.60 -8.07 26.85
N ALA A 284 -1.91 -9.12 27.32
CA ALA A 284 -2.45 -10.06 28.29
C ALA A 284 -2.77 -9.35 29.62
N ALA A 285 -1.89 -8.49 30.11
CA ALA A 285 -2.13 -7.69 31.30
C ALA A 285 -3.32 -6.73 31.15
N HIS A 286 -3.47 -6.11 29.97
CA HIS A 286 -4.60 -5.22 29.67
C HIS A 286 -5.92 -5.98 29.55
N SER A 287 -5.91 -7.17 28.95
CA SER A 287 -7.07 -8.06 28.84
C SER A 287 -7.51 -8.55 30.22
N LYS A 288 -6.58 -8.99 31.07
CA LYS A 288 -6.82 -9.39 32.47
C LYS A 288 -7.48 -8.24 33.24
N LYS A 289 -6.90 -7.05 33.19
CA LYS A 289 -7.47 -5.83 33.81
C LYS A 289 -8.88 -5.51 33.33
N ARG A 290 -9.18 -5.72 32.04
CA ARG A 290 -10.51 -5.48 31.47
C ARG A 290 -11.52 -6.57 31.87
N ALA A 291 -11.08 -7.82 31.99
CA ALA A 291 -11.87 -8.92 32.51
C ALA A 291 -12.20 -8.70 34.00
N ASP A 292 -11.23 -8.26 34.80
CA ASP A 292 -11.40 -7.96 36.22
C ASP A 292 -12.41 -6.83 36.45
N ILE A 293 -12.31 -5.74 35.67
CA ILE A 293 -13.29 -4.64 35.70
C ILE A 293 -14.69 -5.14 35.32
N LYS A 294 -14.80 -6.00 34.30
CA LYS A 294 -16.08 -6.56 33.86
C LYS A 294 -16.68 -7.50 34.93
N ALA A 295 -15.85 -8.28 35.62
CA ALA A 295 -16.27 -9.15 36.72
C ALA A 295 -16.75 -8.33 37.94
N ALA A 296 -16.05 -7.23 38.25
CA ALA A 296 -16.43 -6.31 39.32
C ALA A 296 -17.76 -5.59 39.06
N ILE A 297 -18.04 -5.23 37.79
CA ILE A 297 -19.32 -4.61 37.39
C ILE A 297 -20.47 -5.61 37.43
N MET A 298 -20.22 -6.89 37.19
CA MET A 298 -21.24 -7.94 37.07
C MET A 298 -21.52 -8.69 38.38
N HIS A 299 -21.12 -8.15 39.54
CA HIS A 299 -21.39 -8.71 40.87
C HIS A 299 -21.19 -10.24 40.97
N GLY A 300 -20.13 -10.79 40.36
CA GLY A 300 -19.74 -12.19 40.54
C GLY A 300 -20.57 -13.25 39.78
N GLU A 301 -21.57 -12.91 38.97
CA GLU A 301 -22.36 -13.93 38.23
C GLU A 301 -21.67 -14.51 36.98
N GLY A 302 -20.39 -14.18 36.77
CA GLY A 302 -19.64 -14.54 35.56
C GLY A 302 -18.57 -15.64 35.71
N GLU A 303 -18.35 -16.20 36.91
CA GLU A 303 -17.19 -17.10 37.15
C GLU A 303 -17.21 -18.40 36.31
N LYS A 304 -18.36 -18.81 35.77
CA LYS A 304 -18.49 -20.04 34.96
C LYS A 304 -18.57 -19.83 33.45
N ALA A 305 -18.49 -18.58 32.96
CA ALA A 305 -18.65 -18.27 31.54
C ALA A 305 -17.32 -18.00 30.80
N THR A 306 -16.18 -18.43 31.34
CA THR A 306 -14.93 -18.45 30.56
C THR A 306 -14.93 -19.68 29.65
N ALA A 307 -15.49 -19.53 28.46
CA ALA A 307 -15.11 -20.39 27.36
C ALA A 307 -13.58 -20.28 27.19
N LYS A 308 -12.85 -21.37 27.46
CA LYS A 308 -11.45 -21.53 27.07
C LYS A 308 -11.38 -21.37 25.55
N LEU A 309 -11.11 -20.16 25.09
CA LEU A 309 -10.61 -19.90 23.74
C LEU A 309 -9.22 -20.54 23.68
N GLY A 310 -9.15 -21.72 23.06
CA GLY A 310 -7.89 -22.34 22.69
C GLY A 310 -7.08 -21.38 21.83
N GLY A 311 -5.83 -21.13 22.24
CA GLY A 311 -4.90 -20.33 21.47
C GLY A 311 -4.21 -19.20 22.23
N SER A 312 -3.81 -19.41 23.49
CA SER A 312 -2.71 -18.65 24.08
C SER A 312 -2.09 -19.47 25.21
N ALA A 313 -0.94 -20.07 24.93
CA ALA A 313 -0.06 -20.53 25.99
C ALA A 313 0.52 -19.29 26.66
N ILE A 314 0.14 -19.05 27.93
CA ILE A 314 0.88 -18.39 29.03
C ILE A 314 -0.18 -18.04 30.10
N ALA A 315 -0.10 -18.68 31.25
CA ALA A 315 -0.72 -18.28 32.52
C ALA A 315 0.38 -18.33 33.58
N ASP A 316 0.71 -17.17 34.14
CA ASP A 316 0.41 -16.75 35.52
C ASP A 316 1.39 -17.42 36.51
N ASP A 317 2.45 -16.66 36.84
CA ASP A 317 3.27 -16.89 38.03
C ASP A 317 2.51 -16.22 39.18
N ASP A 318 2.00 -17.03 40.11
CA ASP A 318 1.58 -16.60 41.44
C ASP A 318 2.39 -17.42 42.45
N ASP A 319 2.79 -16.74 43.50
CA ASP A 319 3.94 -17.08 44.34
C ASP A 319 3.61 -18.20 45.33
N GLY A 320 4.54 -19.15 45.47
CA GLY A 320 4.67 -20.00 46.66
C GLY A 320 4.34 -21.48 46.44
N GLU A 321 5.38 -22.29 46.20
CA GLU A 321 5.66 -23.48 47.01
C GLU A 321 7.01 -24.10 46.61
N ALA A 322 7.68 -24.62 47.63
CA ALA A 322 9.04 -25.12 47.59
C ALA A 322 9.15 -26.45 46.81
N ASP A 323 10.29 -26.61 46.13
CA ASP A 323 10.95 -27.89 45.86
C ASP A 323 10.07 -28.99 45.21
N ALA A 324 9.52 -28.70 44.02
CA ALA A 324 8.93 -29.74 43.17
C ALA A 324 10.01 -30.38 42.30
N ASP A 325 10.25 -31.67 42.49
CA ASP A 325 11.19 -32.48 41.72
C ASP A 325 10.84 -32.43 40.22
N VAL A 326 11.70 -31.76 39.45
CA VAL A 326 11.53 -31.42 38.02
C VAL A 326 11.38 -32.68 37.13
N TYR A 327 11.62 -33.88 37.68
CA TYR A 327 11.57 -35.15 36.97
C TYR A 327 10.45 -36.11 37.42
N ASP A 328 9.42 -35.68 38.17
CA ASP A 328 8.28 -36.56 38.49
C ASP A 328 7.35 -36.76 37.26
N PRO A 329 7.24 -37.99 36.70
CA PRO A 329 6.36 -38.28 35.57
C PRO A 329 4.85 -38.21 35.89
N ARG A 330 4.47 -37.97 37.15
CA ARG A 330 3.06 -37.89 37.59
C ARG A 330 2.51 -36.46 37.64
N ASP A 331 3.36 -35.44 37.45
CA ASP A 331 2.90 -34.04 37.42
C ASP A 331 2.13 -33.75 36.12
N LYS A 332 0.84 -33.45 36.25
CA LYS A 332 -0.05 -33.06 35.14
C LYS A 332 0.13 -31.61 34.71
N HIS A 333 0.89 -30.80 35.45
CA HIS A 333 1.20 -29.39 35.15
C HIS A 333 2.59 -29.19 34.53
N ARG A 334 3.24 -30.28 34.10
CA ARG A 334 4.53 -30.28 33.41
C ARG A 334 4.62 -29.19 32.34
N LYS A 335 5.42 -28.16 32.58
CA LYS A 335 5.82 -27.19 31.55
C LYS A 335 6.87 -27.86 30.65
N ALA A 336 6.62 -27.89 29.33
CA ALA A 336 7.59 -28.38 28.38
C ALA A 336 8.75 -27.38 28.27
N SER A 337 9.80 -27.57 29.06
CA SER A 337 11.08 -26.89 28.86
C SER A 337 11.85 -27.54 27.70
N PHE A 338 11.39 -27.32 26.48
CA PHE A 338 12.16 -27.63 25.27
C PHE A 338 12.68 -26.33 24.65
N GLY A 339 13.89 -25.94 25.04
CA GLY A 339 14.70 -24.91 24.39
C GLY A 339 15.39 -23.98 25.37
N ASP A 340 16.58 -23.51 24.97
CA ASP A 340 17.25 -22.37 25.60
C ASP A 340 16.22 -21.24 25.73
N GLU A 341 15.96 -20.71 26.93
CA GLU A 341 14.91 -19.73 27.26
C GLU A 341 14.99 -18.37 26.53
N ARG A 342 15.74 -18.30 25.43
CA ARG A 342 15.90 -17.13 24.57
C ARG A 342 14.61 -16.86 23.80
N PRO A 343 14.22 -15.59 23.63
CA PRO A 343 13.03 -15.22 22.88
C PRO A 343 13.14 -15.73 21.44
N SER A 344 12.08 -16.39 20.95
CA SER A 344 12.03 -16.92 19.58
C SER A 344 12.02 -15.82 18.52
N ARG A 345 11.56 -14.62 18.87
CA ARG A 345 11.41 -13.46 17.98
C ARG A 345 12.10 -12.24 18.56
N VAL A 346 12.93 -11.57 17.76
CA VAL A 346 13.69 -10.37 18.15
C VAL A 346 13.44 -9.26 17.13
N VAL A 347 13.44 -8.01 17.58
CA VAL A 347 13.30 -6.84 16.71
C VAL A 347 14.57 -6.63 15.90
N GLU A 348 14.44 -6.53 14.58
CA GLU A 348 15.56 -6.26 13.68
C GLU A 348 15.73 -4.76 13.40
N SER A 349 14.63 -4.02 13.20
CA SER A 349 14.65 -2.58 12.89
C SER A 349 13.28 -1.92 13.02
N GLY A 350 13.30 -0.58 13.02
CA GLY A 350 12.12 0.28 12.95
C GLY A 350 11.35 0.43 14.26
N TRP A 351 10.47 1.43 14.29
CA TRP A 351 9.53 1.65 15.39
C TRP A 351 8.21 0.90 15.14
N ASP A 352 7.43 0.62 16.19
CA ASP A 352 6.16 -0.11 16.09
C ASP A 352 4.97 0.86 15.96
N LEU A 353 5.07 1.83 15.05
CA LEU A 353 4.09 2.92 14.93
C LEU A 353 3.03 2.61 13.87
N LEU A 354 3.48 2.22 12.68
CA LEU A 354 2.65 2.01 11.49
C LEU A 354 2.74 0.57 10.98
N ASP A 355 1.68 0.10 10.35
CA ASP A 355 1.69 -1.17 9.63
C ASP A 355 2.08 -1.00 8.14
N ASN A 356 1.99 -2.08 7.34
CA ASN A 356 2.34 -2.01 5.93
C ASN A 356 1.39 -1.13 5.12
N ASN A 357 0.09 -1.25 5.38
CA ASN A 357 -0.92 -0.53 4.64
C ASN A 357 -0.88 0.98 4.96
N ASP A 358 -0.59 1.32 6.21
CA ASP A 358 -0.43 2.71 6.65
C ASP A 358 0.72 3.41 5.92
N VAL A 359 1.87 2.74 5.78
CA VAL A 359 3.04 3.30 5.09
C VAL A 359 2.78 3.42 3.59
N ASN A 360 2.21 2.39 2.95
CA ASN A 360 1.84 2.46 1.54
C ASN A 360 0.88 3.64 1.27
N PHE A 361 -0.10 3.84 2.15
CA PHE A 361 -1.04 4.96 2.04
C PHE A 361 -0.34 6.31 2.22
N LEU A 362 0.51 6.44 3.25
CA LEU A 362 1.27 7.67 3.50
C LEU A 362 2.20 8.00 2.33
N MET A 363 2.87 7.00 1.77
CA MET A 363 3.71 7.14 0.58
C MET A 363 2.87 7.59 -0.62
N ALA A 364 1.75 6.91 -0.92
CA ALA A 364 0.88 7.27 -2.03
C ALA A 364 0.39 8.72 -1.94
N VAL A 365 -0.09 9.14 -0.76
CA VAL A 365 -0.51 10.52 -0.48
C VAL A 365 0.65 11.51 -0.67
N SER A 366 1.81 11.22 -0.08
CA SER A 366 2.98 12.11 -0.13
C SER A 366 3.49 12.28 -1.55
N MET A 367 3.56 11.20 -2.33
CA MET A 367 4.02 11.23 -3.72
C MET A 367 3.02 11.93 -4.63
N SER A 368 1.71 11.74 -4.42
CA SER A 368 0.68 12.49 -5.12
C SER A 368 0.74 13.99 -4.85
N VAL A 369 0.70 14.39 -3.57
CA VAL A 369 0.70 15.80 -3.17
C VAL A 369 2.02 16.47 -3.52
N GLY A 370 3.15 15.81 -3.27
CA GLY A 370 4.47 16.31 -3.62
C GLY A 370 4.64 16.48 -5.13
N GLY A 371 4.13 15.54 -5.93
CA GLY A 371 4.15 15.65 -7.40
C GLY A 371 3.36 16.86 -7.89
N MET A 372 2.18 17.10 -7.30
CA MET A 372 1.39 18.31 -7.57
C MET A 372 2.10 19.59 -7.13
N ALA A 373 2.76 19.58 -5.97
CA ALA A 373 3.49 20.75 -5.45
C ALA A 373 4.69 21.11 -6.33
N VAL A 374 5.46 20.12 -6.78
CA VAL A 374 6.59 20.33 -7.70
C VAL A 374 6.09 20.85 -9.06
N ALA A 375 5.01 20.28 -9.58
CA ALA A 375 4.39 20.75 -10.82
C ALA A 375 3.83 22.17 -10.69
N SER A 376 3.17 22.49 -9.57
CA SER A 376 2.67 23.82 -9.23
C SER A 376 3.79 24.84 -9.23
N TRP A 377 4.90 24.55 -8.54
CA TRP A 377 6.08 25.41 -8.52
C TRP A 377 6.74 25.57 -9.91
N TYR A 378 6.87 24.48 -10.66
CA TYR A 378 7.56 24.50 -11.95
C TYR A 378 6.76 25.20 -13.06
N TRP A 379 5.44 25.06 -13.05
CA TRP A 379 4.54 25.69 -14.03
C TRP A 379 3.94 27.02 -13.56
N ASP A 380 4.27 27.47 -12.35
CA ASP A 380 3.69 28.65 -11.71
C ASP A 380 2.14 28.60 -11.66
N VAL A 381 1.60 27.39 -11.46
CA VAL A 381 0.15 27.16 -11.34
C VAL A 381 -0.23 27.20 -9.87
N PRO A 382 -1.15 28.08 -9.42
CA PRO A 382 -1.55 28.17 -8.02
C PRO A 382 -2.10 26.85 -7.50
N ILE A 383 -1.65 26.40 -6.32
CA ILE A 383 -2.17 25.16 -5.70
C ILE A 383 -3.67 25.22 -5.41
N GLN A 384 -4.21 26.43 -5.23
CA GLN A 384 -5.63 26.70 -5.05
C GLN A 384 -6.47 26.30 -6.28
N SER A 385 -5.86 26.17 -7.47
CA SER A 385 -6.53 25.63 -8.66
C SER A 385 -7.08 24.22 -8.45
N VAL A 386 -6.50 23.44 -7.53
CA VAL A 386 -6.97 22.12 -7.11
C VAL A 386 -8.31 22.19 -6.37
N MET A 387 -8.59 23.32 -5.70
CA MET A 387 -9.81 23.54 -4.91
C MET A 387 -10.93 24.24 -5.71
N GLY A 388 -10.67 24.64 -6.97
CA GLY A 388 -11.69 25.18 -7.88
C GLY A 388 -12.70 24.13 -8.38
N VAL A 389 -12.97 23.11 -7.56
CA VAL A 389 -13.85 21.96 -7.82
C VAL A 389 -15.28 22.32 -7.62
#